data_AF-A0A1U7M3V7-F1
#
_entry.id   AF-A0A1U7M3V7-F1
#
_cell.length_a   1.000
_cell.length_b   1.000
_cell.length_c   1.000
_cell.angle_alpha   90.00
_cell.angle_beta   90.00
_cell.angle_gamma   90.00
#
_symmetry.space_group_name_H-M   'P 1'
#
loop_
_entity.id
_entity.type
_entity.pdbx_description
1 polymer ?
#
loop_
_entity_poly.entity_id
_entity_poly.type
_entity_poly.pdbx_seq_one_letter_code
_entity_poly.pdbx_strand_id
1 'polypeptide(L)'
;MKIEKIEYLRNQKQGIIDDLRVCISYTPNRDNDLLCFMEQYLKADIKKRSSLLKEIKKCINGEEYENPFLNYYYYNEKDIEELDLILDNFIDNIKDLNNSNNSLDIEIEVIIIETICKINELHDKCLGELIDSWRDERLTDLIDIACKDRGYENAIDIIKGKKLW
;
A
#
# COMPACT_ATOMS: atom_id res chain seq x y z
N MET A 1 20.67 -10.24 -12.12
CA MET A 1 20.87 -8.93 -11.45
C MET A 1 21.89 -9.08 -10.32
N LYS A 2 22.67 -8.05 -9.94
CA LYS A 2 23.61 -8.14 -8.81
C LYS A 2 22.84 -8.18 -7.47
N ILE A 3 23.38 -8.87 -6.46
CA ILE A 3 22.76 -9.00 -5.12
C ILE A 3 22.52 -7.63 -4.48
N GLU A 4 23.52 -6.74 -4.53
CA GLU A 4 23.43 -5.37 -3.99
C GLU A 4 22.24 -4.57 -4.58
N LYS A 5 21.94 -4.78 -5.87
CA LYS A 5 20.81 -4.13 -6.55
C LYS A 5 19.47 -4.70 -6.07
N ILE A 6 19.40 -6.02 -5.88
CA ILE A 6 18.20 -6.67 -5.32
C ILE A 6 17.94 -6.17 -3.90
N GLU A 7 18.98 -6.08 -3.06
CA GLU A 7 18.86 -5.54 -1.70
C GLU A 7 18.43 -4.07 -1.70
N TYR A 8 18.98 -3.25 -2.61
CA TYR A 8 18.55 -1.87 -2.80
C TYR A 8 17.05 -1.77 -3.14
N LEU A 9 16.57 -2.56 -4.11
CA LEU A 9 15.15 -2.59 -4.49
C LEU A 9 14.25 -3.03 -3.33
N ARG A 10 14.67 -4.05 -2.57
CA ARG A 10 13.93 -4.51 -1.38
C ARG A 10 13.87 -3.44 -0.29
N ASN A 11 14.93 -2.65 -0.11
CA ASN A 11 14.92 -1.52 0.81
C ASN A 11 14.00 -0.38 0.33
N GLN A 12 13.98 -0.06 -0.96
CA GLN A 12 13.04 0.91 -1.52
C GLN A 12 11.59 0.46 -1.34
N LYS A 13 11.30 -0.81 -1.65
CA LYS A 13 10.00 -1.45 -1.38
C LYS A 13 9.62 -1.31 0.09
N GLN A 14 10.51 -1.66 1.02
CA GLN A 14 10.23 -1.62 2.46
C GLN A 14 9.84 -0.21 2.91
N GLY A 15 10.48 0.83 2.38
CA GLY A 15 10.11 2.22 2.68
C GLY A 15 8.66 2.56 2.32
N ILE A 16 8.13 2.01 1.22
CA ILE A 16 6.73 2.18 0.80
C ILE A 16 5.79 1.45 1.77
N ILE A 17 6.14 0.21 2.15
CA ILE A 17 5.33 -0.61 3.05
C ILE A 17 5.29 -0.03 4.47
N ASP A 18 6.41 0.48 4.97
CA ASP A 18 6.49 1.10 6.29
C ASP A 18 5.66 2.39 6.36
N ASP A 19 5.69 3.21 5.32
CA ASP A 19 4.85 4.42 5.21
C ASP A 19 3.36 4.08 5.29
N LEU A 20 2.91 3.09 4.49
CA LEU A 20 1.53 2.59 4.54
C LEU A 20 1.10 2.15 5.93
N ARG A 21 1.97 1.42 6.64
CA ARG A 21 1.69 0.95 8.01
C ARG A 21 1.59 2.11 8.99
N VAL A 22 2.43 3.13 8.85
CA VAL A 22 2.36 4.35 9.66
C VAL A 22 1.01 5.05 9.47
N CYS A 23 0.51 5.15 8.24
CA CYS A 23 -0.77 5.81 7.94
C CYS A 23 -2.00 5.16 8.60
N ILE A 24 -1.96 3.85 8.86
CA ILE A 24 -3.05 3.15 9.57
C ILE A 24 -2.71 2.89 11.04
N SER A 25 -1.51 3.24 11.48
CA SER A 25 -1.07 3.08 12.85
C SER A 25 -1.87 4.03 13.75
N TYR A 26 -2.40 3.47 14.84
CA TYR A 26 -3.22 4.20 15.78
C TYR A 26 -2.42 4.51 17.04
N THR A 27 -2.35 5.79 17.38
CA THR A 27 -1.84 6.25 18.68
C THR A 27 -3.00 6.87 19.46
N PRO A 28 -3.41 6.27 20.60
CA PRO A 28 -4.54 6.78 21.38
C PRO A 28 -4.36 8.24 21.80
N ASN A 29 -5.38 9.06 21.54
CA ASN A 29 -5.50 10.43 22.01
C ASN A 29 -6.92 10.63 22.52
N ARG A 30 -7.12 10.43 23.83
CA ARG A 30 -8.45 10.35 24.45
C ARG A 30 -9.39 11.51 24.08
N ASP A 31 -8.87 12.74 23.96
CA ASP A 31 -9.71 13.90 23.64
C ASP A 31 -10.24 13.79 22.21
N ASN A 32 -9.37 13.46 21.25
CA ASN A 32 -9.76 13.27 19.86
C ASN A 32 -10.60 11.99 19.66
N ASP A 33 -10.24 10.92 20.34
CA ASP A 33 -10.94 9.64 20.28
C ASP A 33 -12.37 9.77 20.81
N LEU A 34 -12.55 10.48 21.92
CA LEU A 34 -13.86 10.78 22.49
C LEU A 34 -14.72 11.58 21.52
N LEU A 35 -14.15 12.60 20.86
CA LEU A 35 -14.86 13.37 19.83
C LEU A 35 -15.31 12.46 18.67
N CYS A 36 -14.42 11.59 18.19
CA CYS A 36 -14.72 10.66 17.11
C CYS A 36 -15.83 9.66 17.50
N PHE A 37 -15.77 9.08 18.69
CA PHE A 37 -16.83 8.19 19.19
C PHE A 37 -18.17 8.89 19.36
N MET A 38 -18.17 10.14 19.84
CA MET A 38 -19.39 10.93 19.97
C MET A 38 -20.02 11.22 18.59
N GLU A 39 -19.21 11.58 17.60
CA GLU A 39 -19.66 11.77 16.23
C GLU A 39 -20.29 10.48 15.66
N GLN A 40 -19.62 9.34 15.84
CA GLN A 40 -20.12 8.04 15.41
C GLN A 40 -21.43 7.68 16.12
N TYR A 41 -21.56 7.94 17.42
CA TYR A 41 -22.78 7.69 18.18
C TYR A 41 -23.96 8.50 17.63
N LEU A 42 -23.74 9.77 17.30
CA LEU A 42 -24.77 10.64 16.73
C LEU A 42 -25.25 10.14 15.36
N LYS A 43 -24.33 9.63 14.54
CA LYS A 43 -24.62 9.11 13.18
C LYS A 43 -25.11 7.66 13.16
N ALA A 44 -24.88 6.89 14.22
CA ALA A 44 -25.16 5.46 14.27
C ALA A 44 -26.64 5.11 14.42
N ASP A 45 -27.04 4.01 13.76
CA ASP A 45 -28.30 3.31 14.01
C ASP A 45 -28.44 2.89 15.48
N ILE A 46 -29.68 2.82 15.96
CA ILE A 46 -30.01 2.48 17.35
C ILE A 46 -29.32 1.18 17.82
N LYS A 47 -29.18 0.19 16.92
CA LYS A 47 -28.55 -1.10 17.23
C LYS A 47 -27.06 -0.98 17.58
N LYS A 48 -26.32 -0.04 16.97
CA LYS A 48 -24.88 0.18 17.18
C LYS A 48 -24.57 1.13 18.34
N ARG A 49 -25.56 1.91 18.79
CA ARG A 49 -25.38 2.89 19.89
C ARG A 49 -24.93 2.28 21.22
N SER A 50 -25.40 1.08 21.55
CA SER A 50 -25.05 0.43 22.82
C SER A 50 -23.57 0.03 22.89
N SER A 51 -22.99 -0.49 21.80
CA SER A 51 -21.55 -0.80 21.75
C SER A 51 -20.71 0.48 21.81
N LEU A 52 -21.10 1.52 21.06
CA LEU A 52 -20.41 2.82 21.08
C LEU A 52 -20.40 3.46 22.48
N LEU A 53 -21.50 3.37 23.25
CA LEU A 53 -21.51 3.87 24.63
C LEU A 53 -20.54 3.13 25.56
N LYS A 54 -20.28 1.85 25.32
CA LYS A 54 -19.28 1.09 26.10
C LYS A 54 -17.88 1.61 25.83
N GLU A 55 -17.54 1.85 24.57
CA GLU A 55 -16.23 2.39 24.18
C GLU A 55 -16.06 3.85 24.66
N ILE A 56 -17.10 4.69 24.56
CA ILE A 56 -17.10 6.04 25.15
C ILE A 56 -16.81 5.99 26.66
N LYS A 57 -17.48 5.08 27.38
CA LYS A 57 -17.26 4.93 28.83
C LYS A 57 -15.82 4.53 29.14
N LYS A 58 -15.28 3.53 28.43
CA LYS A 58 -13.87 3.11 28.56
C LYS A 58 -12.92 4.28 28.32
N CYS A 59 -13.14 5.03 27.24
CA CYS A 59 -12.34 6.21 26.87
C CYS A 59 -12.34 7.27 27.98
N ILE A 60 -13.51 7.62 28.52
CA ILE A 60 -13.66 8.56 29.65
C ILE A 60 -12.93 8.08 30.90
N ASN A 61 -13.01 6.78 31.18
CA ASN A 61 -12.39 6.16 32.35
C ASN A 61 -10.87 5.95 32.21
N GLY A 62 -10.30 6.13 31.02
CA GLY A 62 -8.90 5.79 30.73
C GLY A 62 -8.63 4.29 30.69
N GLU A 63 -9.65 3.48 30.43
CA GLU A 63 -9.54 2.04 30.17
C GLU A 63 -9.07 1.80 28.72
N GLU A 64 -8.79 0.53 28.35
CA GLU A 64 -8.49 0.16 26.96
C GLU A 64 -9.79 0.17 26.11
N TYR A 65 -9.73 0.79 24.93
CA TYR A 65 -10.85 0.93 23.99
C TYR A 65 -10.39 0.69 22.54
N GLU A 66 -11.35 0.38 21.69
CA GLU A 66 -11.12 0.18 20.26
C GLU A 66 -10.65 1.48 19.57
N ASN A 67 -9.88 1.36 18.48
CA ASN A 67 -9.54 2.53 17.67
C ASN A 67 -10.80 3.08 16.98
N PRO A 68 -11.25 4.32 17.31
CA PRO A 68 -12.45 4.87 16.70
C PRO A 68 -12.26 5.18 15.21
N PHE A 69 -11.03 5.32 14.73
CA PHE A 69 -10.72 5.67 13.34
C PHE A 69 -10.73 4.48 12.38
N LEU A 70 -10.94 3.25 12.84
CA LEU A 70 -10.91 2.04 11.98
C LEU A 70 -11.86 2.15 10.77
N ASN A 71 -13.02 2.78 10.94
CA ASN A 71 -14.00 2.95 9.85
C ASN A 71 -13.62 4.03 8.84
N TYR A 72 -12.59 4.82 9.13
CA TYR A 72 -12.09 5.91 8.26
C TYR A 72 -10.88 5.47 7.44
N TYR A 73 -10.30 4.31 7.74
CA TYR A 73 -9.25 3.73 6.92
C TYR A 73 -9.86 3.05 5.70
N TYR A 74 -9.31 3.35 4.54
CA TYR A 74 -9.74 2.81 3.25
C TYR A 74 -8.98 1.55 2.84
N TYR A 75 -7.96 1.20 3.60
CA TYR A 75 -7.17 -0.03 3.48
C TYR A 75 -6.76 -0.50 4.87
N ASN A 76 -6.39 -1.79 4.99
CA ASN A 76 -5.94 -2.40 6.24
C ASN A 76 -4.65 -3.21 6.02
N GLU A 77 -4.13 -3.83 7.09
CA GLU A 77 -2.87 -4.60 7.03
C GLU A 77 -2.87 -5.67 5.93
N LYS A 78 -4.00 -6.33 5.65
CA LYS A 78 -4.06 -7.35 4.58
C LYS A 78 -3.86 -6.74 3.19
N ASP A 79 -4.35 -5.54 2.97
CA ASP A 79 -4.16 -4.83 1.71
C ASP A 79 -2.70 -4.38 1.57
N ILE A 80 -2.05 -4.00 2.68
CA ILE A 80 -0.62 -3.70 2.73
C ILE A 80 0.22 -4.96 2.43
N GLU A 81 -0.11 -6.10 3.05
CA GLU A 81 0.53 -7.40 2.79
C GLU A 81 0.35 -7.84 1.32
N GLU A 82 -0.81 -7.57 0.73
CA GLU A 82 -1.09 -7.85 -0.67
C GLU A 82 -0.19 -7.01 -1.60
N LEU A 83 -0.04 -5.70 -1.32
CA LEU A 83 0.90 -4.85 -2.06
C LEU A 83 2.34 -5.32 -1.88
N ASP A 84 2.75 -5.66 -0.66
CA ASP A 84 4.09 -6.16 -0.35
C ASP A 84 4.42 -7.40 -1.20
N LEU A 85 3.47 -8.35 -1.27
CA LEU A 85 3.59 -9.54 -2.10
C LEU A 85 3.64 -9.22 -3.61
N ILE A 86 2.84 -8.27 -4.10
CA ILE A 86 2.89 -7.84 -5.51
C ILE A 86 4.30 -7.31 -5.85
N LEU A 87 4.87 -6.49 -4.98
CA LEU A 87 6.20 -5.90 -5.19
C LEU A 87 7.32 -6.92 -5.04
N ASP A 88 7.23 -7.87 -4.11
CA ASP A 88 8.18 -8.98 -4.01
C ASP A 88 8.16 -9.84 -5.27
N ASN A 89 6.97 -10.21 -5.75
CA ASN A 89 6.84 -10.97 -7.00
C ASN A 89 7.42 -10.21 -8.20
N PHE A 90 7.21 -8.89 -8.26
CA PHE A 90 7.84 -8.05 -9.30
C PHE A 90 9.38 -8.15 -9.24
N ILE A 91 9.96 -7.92 -8.06
CA ILE A 91 11.42 -7.94 -7.87
C ILE A 91 11.99 -9.32 -8.21
N ASP A 92 11.36 -10.40 -7.74
CA ASP A 92 11.82 -11.77 -7.99
C ASP A 92 11.67 -12.15 -9.48
N ASN A 93 10.56 -11.80 -10.12
CA ASN A 93 10.38 -12.01 -11.57
C ASN A 93 11.45 -11.27 -12.38
N ILE A 94 11.67 -9.97 -12.11
CA ILE A 94 12.73 -9.20 -12.79
C ILE A 94 14.10 -9.77 -12.48
N LYS A 95 14.36 -10.28 -11.26
CA LYS A 95 15.64 -10.89 -10.86
C LYS A 95 15.92 -12.23 -11.53
N ASP A 96 14.90 -12.99 -11.89
CA ASP A 96 15.05 -14.35 -12.42
C ASP A 96 15.06 -14.41 -13.96
N LEU A 97 14.80 -13.29 -14.65
CA LEU A 97 14.96 -13.19 -16.10
C LEU A 97 16.35 -13.62 -16.58
N ASN A 98 16.39 -14.40 -17.67
CA ASN A 98 17.63 -14.85 -18.29
C ASN A 98 18.03 -13.94 -19.46
N ASN A 99 19.23 -13.37 -19.38
CA ASN A 99 19.76 -12.44 -20.41
C ASN A 99 20.11 -13.13 -21.75
N SER A 100 19.85 -14.42 -21.92
CA SER A 100 20.17 -15.19 -23.14
C SER A 100 19.07 -15.17 -24.20
N ASN A 101 17.92 -14.56 -23.91
CA ASN A 101 16.75 -14.60 -24.78
C ASN A 101 16.62 -13.31 -25.60
N ASN A 102 16.37 -13.45 -26.91
CA ASN A 102 16.03 -12.34 -27.81
C ASN A 102 14.66 -11.70 -27.50
N SER A 103 13.94 -12.18 -26.47
CA SER A 103 12.62 -11.73 -26.02
C SER A 103 12.64 -11.00 -24.67
N LEU A 104 13.82 -10.67 -24.14
CA LEU A 104 13.97 -10.09 -22.80
C LEU A 104 13.08 -8.84 -22.59
N ASP A 105 13.04 -7.95 -23.57
CA ASP A 105 12.23 -6.74 -23.50
C ASP A 105 10.73 -7.06 -23.37
N ILE A 106 10.23 -8.00 -24.18
CA ILE A 106 8.82 -8.43 -24.13
C ILE A 106 8.49 -9.04 -22.76
N GLU A 107 9.40 -9.85 -22.20
CA GLU A 107 9.21 -10.44 -20.87
C GLU A 107 9.16 -9.36 -19.77
N ILE A 108 10.03 -8.35 -19.85
CA ILE A 108 10.02 -7.20 -18.93
C ILE A 108 8.71 -6.42 -19.07
N GLU A 109 8.26 -6.14 -20.29
CA GLU A 109 6.99 -5.43 -20.53
C GLU A 109 5.79 -6.16 -19.92
N VAL A 110 5.72 -7.47 -20.10
CA VAL A 110 4.67 -8.30 -19.49
C VAL A 110 4.71 -8.20 -17.97
N ILE A 111 5.89 -8.31 -17.36
CA ILE A 111 6.04 -8.19 -15.91
C ILE A 111 5.60 -6.82 -15.41
N ILE A 112 6.02 -5.73 -16.08
CA ILE A 112 5.60 -4.36 -15.72
C ILE A 112 4.07 -4.24 -15.79
N ILE A 113 3.47 -4.67 -16.90
CA ILE A 113 2.02 -4.54 -17.12
C ILE A 113 1.24 -5.35 -16.08
N GLU A 114 1.63 -6.59 -15.82
CA GLU A 114 0.97 -7.43 -14.82
C GLU A 114 1.08 -6.85 -13.41
N THR A 115 2.24 -6.31 -13.04
CA THR A 115 2.44 -5.63 -11.76
C THR A 115 1.57 -4.39 -11.65
N ILE A 116 1.55 -3.52 -12.67
CA ILE A 116 0.71 -2.33 -12.69
C ILE A 116 -0.78 -2.69 -12.59
N CYS A 117 -1.25 -3.71 -13.31
CA CYS A 117 -2.64 -4.15 -13.25
C CYS A 117 -3.03 -4.58 -11.82
N LYS A 118 -2.20 -5.38 -11.15
CA LYS A 118 -2.46 -5.81 -9.76
C LYS A 118 -2.48 -4.63 -8.79
N ILE A 119 -1.58 -3.65 -8.98
CA ILE A 119 -1.54 -2.45 -8.15
C ILE A 119 -2.79 -1.59 -8.39
N ASN A 120 -3.21 -1.38 -9.65
CA ASN A 120 -4.45 -0.68 -9.98
C ASN A 120 -5.67 -1.33 -9.31
N GLU A 121 -5.80 -2.66 -9.43
CA GLU A 121 -6.90 -3.41 -8.81
C GLU A 121 -6.95 -3.25 -7.29
N LEU A 122 -5.78 -3.30 -6.64
CA LEU A 122 -5.67 -3.12 -5.20
C LEU A 122 -5.96 -1.67 -4.79
N HIS A 123 -5.47 -0.69 -5.55
CA HIS A 123 -5.74 0.73 -5.31
C HIS A 123 -7.24 1.06 -5.43
N ASP A 124 -7.90 0.53 -6.45
CA ASP A 124 -9.35 0.67 -6.66
C ASP A 124 -10.14 0.00 -5.53
N LYS A 125 -9.74 -1.21 -5.11
CA LYS A 125 -10.32 -1.90 -3.94
C LYS A 125 -10.21 -1.06 -2.66
N CYS A 126 -9.14 -0.29 -2.54
CA CYS A 126 -8.88 0.66 -1.46
C CYS A 126 -9.43 2.07 -1.72
N LEU A 127 -10.38 2.22 -2.65
CA LEU A 127 -11.08 3.47 -2.98
C LEU A 127 -10.17 4.64 -3.36
N GLY A 128 -9.00 4.36 -3.90
CA GLY A 128 -8.05 5.37 -4.36
C GLY A 128 -7.08 5.89 -3.29
N GLU A 129 -7.10 5.32 -2.08
CA GLU A 129 -6.38 5.88 -0.93
C GLU A 129 -5.07 5.13 -0.62
N LEU A 130 -4.81 4.05 -1.37
CA LEU A 130 -3.62 3.20 -1.18
C LEU A 130 -2.34 3.80 -1.76
N ILE A 131 -2.44 4.72 -2.72
CA ILE A 131 -1.27 5.32 -3.36
C ILE A 131 -1.52 6.82 -3.45
N ASP A 132 -0.76 7.59 -2.68
CA ASP A 132 -0.73 9.04 -2.81
C ASP A 132 0.41 9.49 -3.72
N SER A 133 0.61 10.81 -3.84
CA SER A 133 1.69 11.37 -4.66
C SER A 133 3.08 10.88 -4.28
N TRP A 134 3.34 10.66 -2.99
CA TRP A 134 4.66 10.21 -2.54
C TRP A 134 4.88 8.74 -2.88
N ARG A 135 3.88 7.89 -2.63
CA ARG A 135 3.91 6.46 -2.99
C ARG A 135 3.95 6.28 -4.52
N ASP A 136 3.29 7.13 -5.28
CA ASP A 136 3.33 7.10 -6.75
C ASP A 136 4.76 7.29 -7.29
N GLU A 137 5.46 8.32 -6.82
CA GLU A 137 6.86 8.57 -7.20
C GLU A 137 7.74 7.37 -6.83
N ARG A 138 7.59 6.83 -5.62
CA ARG A 138 8.40 5.70 -5.13
C ARG A 138 8.14 4.40 -5.89
N LEU A 139 6.89 4.10 -6.20
CA LEU A 139 6.53 2.93 -7.01
C LEU A 139 7.05 3.07 -8.44
N THR A 140 6.91 4.25 -9.03
CA THR A 140 7.44 4.55 -10.37
C THR A 140 8.95 4.36 -10.41
N ASP A 141 9.68 4.93 -9.45
CA ASP A 141 11.13 4.81 -9.35
C ASP A 141 11.58 3.35 -9.12
N LEU A 142 10.89 2.62 -8.24
CA LEU A 142 11.19 1.22 -7.95
C LEU A 142 11.13 0.36 -9.23
N ILE A 143 10.05 0.50 -10.01
CA ILE A 143 9.83 -0.28 -11.24
C ILE A 143 10.85 0.14 -12.30
N ASP A 144 11.04 1.44 -12.52
CA ASP A 144 11.96 1.97 -13.54
C ASP A 144 13.42 1.56 -13.27
N ILE A 145 13.90 1.68 -12.03
CA ILE A 145 15.26 1.28 -11.65
C ILE A 145 15.46 -0.22 -11.85
N ALA A 146 14.50 -1.06 -11.45
CA ALA A 146 14.60 -2.51 -11.61
C ALA A 146 14.70 -2.91 -13.08
N CYS A 147 13.96 -2.25 -13.96
CA CYS A 147 13.99 -2.51 -15.41
C CYS A 147 15.28 -2.00 -16.06
N LYS A 148 15.75 -0.80 -15.69
CA LYS A 148 17.05 -0.27 -16.16
C LYS A 148 18.23 -1.14 -15.75
N ASP A 149 18.14 -1.77 -14.59
CA ASP A 149 19.13 -2.75 -14.14
C ASP A 149 19.19 -4.02 -15.00
N ARG A 150 18.16 -4.25 -15.83
CA ARG A 150 18.11 -5.28 -16.88
C ARG A 150 18.40 -4.75 -18.28
N GLY A 151 18.71 -3.46 -18.43
CA GLY A 151 18.97 -2.82 -19.72
C GLY A 151 17.70 -2.38 -20.46
N TYR A 152 16.54 -2.40 -19.81
CA TYR A 152 15.28 -1.95 -20.39
C TYR A 152 15.01 -0.49 -20.00
N GLU A 153 15.14 0.43 -20.96
CA GLU A 153 15.07 1.89 -20.72
C GLU A 153 13.65 2.48 -20.83
N ASN A 154 12.71 1.74 -21.44
CA ASN A 154 11.38 2.26 -21.79
C ASN A 154 10.30 2.01 -20.73
N ALA A 155 10.68 1.56 -19.52
CA ALA A 155 9.72 1.23 -18.46
C ALA A 155 8.81 2.41 -18.10
N ILE A 156 9.37 3.61 -18.08
CA ILE A 156 8.65 4.82 -17.69
C ILE A 156 7.43 5.13 -18.58
N ASP A 157 7.53 4.83 -19.88
CA ASP A 157 6.44 5.10 -20.84
C ASP A 157 5.28 4.13 -20.60
N ILE A 158 5.59 2.86 -20.30
CA ILE A 158 4.60 1.85 -19.95
C ILE A 158 3.92 2.22 -18.63
N ILE A 159 4.70 2.60 -17.62
CA ILE A 159 4.18 3.00 -16.31
C ILE A 159 3.19 4.14 -16.47
N LYS A 160 3.61 5.24 -17.12
CA LYS A 160 2.75 6.43 -17.35
C LYS A 160 1.51 6.13 -18.20
N GLY A 161 1.60 5.18 -19.12
CA GLY A 161 0.48 4.80 -19.98
C GLY A 161 -0.52 3.83 -19.34
N LYS A 162 -0.17 3.17 -18.23
CA LYS A 162 -0.95 2.07 -17.65
C LYS A 162 -1.36 2.27 -16.20
N LYS A 163 -0.64 3.07 -15.42
CA LYS A 163 -1.04 3.35 -14.04
C LYS A 163 -2.33 4.15 -14.01
N LEU A 164 -3.20 3.83 -13.07
CA LEU A 164 -4.47 4.51 -12.82
C LEU A 164 -4.52 5.18 -11.44
N TRP A 165 -3.53 4.91 -10.59
CA TRP A 165 -3.28 5.64 -9.36
C TRP A 165 -2.51 6.94 -9.61
#